data_AF-A0A1V3WEB5-F1
#
_entry.id   AF-A0A1V3WEB5-F1
#
_cell.length_a   1.000
_cell.length_b   1.000
_cell.length_c   1.000
_cell.angle_alpha   90.00
_cell.angle_beta   90.00
_cell.angle_gamma   90.00
#
_symmetry.space_group_name_H-M   'P 1'
#
loop_
_entity.id
_entity.type
_entity.pdbx_description
1 polymer ?
#
loop_
_entity_poly.entity_id
_entity_poly.type
_entity_poly.pdbx_seq_one_letter_code
_entity_poly.pdbx_strand_id
1 'polypeptide(L)'
;MLTCTNTGLGAPPTAVTAARGDGQHASAAFADCPLCGKEPLEPVRVEGQWACRGCTGACLLCGWPCVPGDEACVECVRLLGLDRQAVLV
;
A
#
# COMPACT_ATOMS: atom_id res chain seq x y z
N MET A 1 12.68 -42.96 20.45
CA MET A 1 13.03 -41.77 21.25
C MET A 1 13.32 -40.63 20.28
N LEU A 2 12.47 -39.60 20.24
CA LEU A 2 12.76 -38.35 19.51
C LEU A 2 12.77 -37.23 20.55
N THR A 3 13.92 -36.58 20.71
CA THR A 3 14.12 -35.41 21.58
C THR A 3 14.17 -34.15 20.73
N CYS A 4 13.18 -33.28 20.89
CA CYS A 4 13.20 -31.93 20.31
C CYS A 4 13.72 -30.96 21.37
N THR A 5 14.95 -30.48 21.22
CA THR A 5 15.50 -29.42 22.06
C THR A 5 15.34 -28.09 21.35
N ASN A 6 14.44 -27.23 21.84
CA ASN A 6 14.33 -25.85 21.37
C ASN A 6 14.94 -24.93 22.42
N THR A 7 16.14 -24.42 22.13
CA THR A 7 16.85 -23.49 23.01
C THR A 7 16.34 -22.08 22.71
N GLY A 8 15.38 -21.62 23.50
CA GLY A 8 14.92 -20.23 23.47
C GLY A 8 15.98 -19.30 24.06
N LEU A 9 16.64 -18.51 23.21
CA LEU A 9 17.43 -17.36 23.62
C LEU A 9 16.59 -16.10 23.39
N GLY A 10 16.11 -15.53 24.49
CA GLY A 10 15.50 -14.20 24.51
C GLY A 10 16.55 -13.11 24.29
N ALA A 11 16.17 -12.06 23.56
CA ALA A 11 16.91 -10.81 23.47
C ALA A 11 15.93 -9.62 23.38
N PRO A 12 16.19 -8.50 24.08
CA PRO A 12 15.28 -7.37 24.25
C PRO A 12 15.16 -6.46 23.01
N PRO A 13 14.09 -5.65 22.90
CA PRO A 13 13.91 -4.70 21.80
C PRO A 13 14.82 -3.49 22.02
N THR A 14 15.94 -3.43 21.30
CA THR A 14 16.77 -2.22 21.22
C THR A 14 16.60 -1.62 19.83
N ALA A 15 16.04 -0.41 19.81
CA ALA A 15 15.67 0.35 18.63
C ALA A 15 16.80 0.40 17.59
N VAL A 16 16.54 -0.15 16.40
CA VAL A 16 17.43 -0.01 15.26
C VAL A 16 17.13 1.34 14.61
N THR A 17 17.98 2.32 14.86
CA THR A 17 18.03 3.55 14.08
C THR A 17 18.41 3.19 12.65
N ALA A 18 17.43 3.14 11.74
CA ALA A 18 17.69 2.93 10.33
C ALA A 18 18.39 4.17 9.77
N ALA A 19 19.71 4.05 9.60
CA ALA A 19 20.51 4.99 8.84
C ALA A 19 19.95 5.11 7.41
N ARG A 20 19.80 6.34 6.94
CA ARG A 20 19.53 6.67 5.53
C ARG A 20 20.69 6.14 4.69
N GLY A 21 20.49 4.99 4.08
CA GLY A 21 21.31 4.50 2.98
C GLY A 21 20.71 4.96 1.67
N ASP A 22 21.44 5.83 0.96
CA ASP A 22 21.37 5.94 -0.50
C ASP A 22 21.55 4.55 -1.09
N GLY A 23 20.44 3.96 -1.52
CA GLY A 23 20.36 2.60 -2.03
C GLY A 23 19.40 2.57 -3.21
N GLN A 24 19.79 3.25 -4.29
CA GLN A 24 19.25 3.02 -5.63
C GLN A 24 19.61 1.60 -6.07
N HIS A 25 18.88 0.58 -5.62
CA HIS A 25 18.92 -0.76 -6.20
C HIS A 25 17.51 -1.31 -6.36
N ALA A 26 17.05 -1.24 -7.60
CA ALA A 26 15.83 -1.76 -8.19
C ALA A 26 15.24 -3.01 -7.53
N SER A 27 14.15 -2.81 -6.80
CA SER A 27 13.06 -3.77 -6.73
C SER A 27 12.15 -3.55 -7.93
N ALA A 28 12.55 -3.97 -9.13
CA ALA A 28 11.75 -3.89 -10.36
C ALA A 28 10.41 -4.68 -10.32
N ALA A 29 9.98 -5.12 -9.13
CA ALA A 29 8.69 -5.75 -8.87
C ALA A 29 7.58 -4.76 -8.54
N PHE A 30 7.92 -3.54 -8.10
CA PHE A 30 6.96 -2.49 -7.79
C PHE A 30 7.37 -1.20 -8.49
N ALA A 31 6.54 -0.71 -9.41
CA ALA A 31 6.70 0.63 -9.93
C ALA A 31 6.59 1.63 -8.77
N ASP A 32 7.36 2.72 -8.82
CA ASP A 32 7.22 3.82 -7.87
C ASP A 32 5.77 4.29 -7.80
N CYS A 33 5.31 4.69 -6.61
CA CYS A 33 3.95 5.17 -6.45
C CYS A 33 3.73 6.40 -7.34
N PRO A 34 2.73 6.40 -8.24
CA PRO A 34 2.52 7.49 -9.20
C PRO A 34 2.11 8.82 -8.54
N LEU A 35 1.74 8.79 -7.26
CA LEU A 35 1.29 9.96 -6.51
C LEU A 35 2.42 10.66 -5.75
N CYS A 36 3.38 9.90 -5.22
CA CYS A 36 4.47 10.46 -4.41
C CYS A 36 5.88 10.22 -4.97
N GLY A 37 6.02 9.41 -6.04
CA GLY A 37 7.30 9.12 -6.70
C GLY A 37 8.30 8.35 -5.85
N LYS A 38 7.82 7.61 -4.85
CA LYS A 38 8.63 6.82 -3.91
C LYS A 38 8.17 5.36 -3.95
N GLU A 39 9.00 4.48 -3.38
CA GLU A 39 8.62 3.08 -3.18
C GLU A 39 7.29 3.00 -2.42
N PRO A 40 6.31 2.21 -2.91
CA PRO A 40 4.99 2.14 -2.30
C PRO A 40 5.03 1.65 -0.84
N LEU A 41 4.63 2.50 0.10
CA LEU A 41 4.42 2.12 1.49
C LEU A 41 3.02 1.52 1.65
N GLU A 42 2.93 0.30 2.18
CA GLU A 42 1.69 -0.49 2.21
C GLU A 42 1.07 -0.58 0.79
N PRO A 43 1.70 -1.30 -0.15
CA PRO A 43 1.32 -1.30 -1.56
C PRO A 43 -0.11 -1.80 -1.75
N VAL A 44 -0.96 -0.92 -2.29
CA VAL A 44 -2.32 -1.26 -2.72
C VAL A 44 -2.42 -1.17 -4.24
N ARG A 45 -3.26 -2.01 -4.85
CA ARG A 45 -3.54 -1.92 -6.29
C ARG A 45 -4.69 -0.96 -6.54
N VAL A 46 -4.43 0.06 -7.33
CA VAL A 46 -5.44 0.98 -7.86
C VAL A 46 -5.28 1.01 -9.36
N GLU A 47 -6.35 0.65 -10.09
CA GLU A 47 -6.36 0.61 -11.57
C GLU A 47 -5.22 -0.19 -12.21
N GLY A 48 -4.76 -1.23 -11.50
CA GLY A 48 -3.68 -2.09 -11.97
C GLY A 48 -2.27 -1.58 -11.68
N GLN A 49 -2.12 -0.39 -11.12
CA GLN A 49 -0.85 0.18 -10.64
C GLN A 49 -0.71 0.00 -9.12
N TRP A 50 0.55 -0.05 -8.65
CA TRP A 50 0.84 -0.05 -7.22
C TRP A 50 0.96 1.39 -6.70
N ALA A 51 0.28 1.69 -5.61
CA ALA A 51 0.34 2.99 -4.95
C ALA A 51 0.42 2.82 -3.42
N CYS A 52 0.89 3.86 -2.73
CA CYS A 52 0.88 3.87 -1.27
C CYS A 52 -0.56 3.95 -0.76
N ARG A 53 -0.90 3.17 0.27
CA ARG A 53 -2.22 3.24 0.91
C ARG A 53 -2.57 4.66 1.39
N GLY A 54 -1.59 5.40 1.89
CA GLY A 54 -1.78 6.79 2.35
C GLY A 54 -1.89 7.82 1.23
N CYS A 55 -1.52 7.48 -0.01
CA CYS A 55 -1.67 8.37 -1.16
C CYS A 55 -3.02 8.17 -1.86
N THR A 56 -3.61 6.97 -1.76
CA THR A 56 -4.89 6.63 -2.36
C THR A 56 -6.07 7.11 -1.52
N GLY A 57 -7.20 7.39 -2.16
CA GLY A 57 -8.48 7.57 -1.49
C GLY A 57 -9.11 6.23 -1.10
N ALA A 58 -10.29 6.29 -0.47
CA ALA A 58 -11.13 5.13 -0.21
C ALA A 58 -12.52 5.34 -0.81
N CYS A 59 -13.00 4.34 -1.55
CA CYS A 59 -14.33 4.33 -2.11
C CYS A 59 -15.38 4.46 -1.01
N LEU A 60 -16.31 5.40 -1.15
CA LEU A 60 -17.37 5.65 -0.16
C LEU A 60 -18.38 4.50 -0.07
N LEU A 61 -18.43 3.63 -1.08
CA LEU A 61 -19.40 2.54 -1.15
C LEU A 61 -18.89 1.23 -0.54
N CYS A 62 -17.61 0.91 -0.73
CA CYS A 62 -17.05 -0.39 -0.34
C CYS A 62 -15.74 -0.30 0.44
N GLY A 63 -15.20 0.89 0.65
CA GLY A 63 -13.94 1.13 1.38
C GLY A 63 -12.68 0.68 0.63
N TRP A 64 -12.80 0.17 -0.59
CA TRP A 64 -11.63 -0.21 -1.40
C TRP A 64 -10.82 1.01 -1.84
N PRO A 65 -9.49 0.87 -1.96
CA PRO A 65 -8.62 1.95 -2.41
C PRO A 65 -9.04 2.42 -3.81
N CYS A 66 -9.14 3.75 -3.97
CA CYS A 66 -9.46 4.41 -5.22
C CYS A 66 -8.47 5.55 -5.50
N VAL A 67 -8.53 6.11 -6.71
CA VAL A 67 -7.74 7.28 -7.09
C VAL A 67 -8.14 8.44 -6.17
N PRO A 68 -7.18 9.22 -5.63
CA PRO A 68 -7.53 10.38 -4.83
C PRO A 68 -8.40 11.34 -5.64
N GLY A 69 -9.54 11.74 -5.07
CA GLY A 69 -10.57 12.54 -5.74
C GLY A 69 -11.78 11.72 -6.20
N ASP A 70 -11.62 10.44 -6.50
CA ASP A 70 -12.77 9.60 -6.88
C ASP A 70 -13.58 9.19 -5.63
N GLU A 71 -14.90 9.36 -5.66
CA GLU A 71 -15.79 8.91 -4.58
C GLU A 71 -16.11 7.40 -4.67
N ALA A 72 -15.93 6.80 -5.86
CA ALA A 72 -16.23 5.40 -6.12
C ALA A 72 -15.06 4.71 -6.83
N CYS A 73 -14.72 3.48 -6.41
CA CYS A 73 -13.71 2.68 -7.10
C CYS A 73 -14.22 2.21 -8.48
N VAL A 74 -13.28 1.83 -9.36
CA VAL A 74 -13.58 1.36 -10.73
C VAL A 74 -14.61 0.23 -10.77
N GLU A 75 -14.59 -0.67 -9.77
CA GLU A 75 -15.52 -1.79 -9.74
C GLU A 75 -16.93 -1.36 -9.34
N CYS A 76 -17.07 -0.44 -8.38
CA CYS A 76 -18.37 0.14 -8.03
C CYS A 76 -18.94 0.95 -9.19
N VAL A 77 -18.11 1.75 -9.87
CA VAL A 77 -18.48 2.46 -11.10
C VAL A 77 -19.01 1.50 -12.16
N ARG A 78 -18.30 0.39 -12.39
CA ARG A 78 -18.66 -0.61 -13.40
C ARG A 78 -19.94 -1.39 -13.04
N LEU A 79 -20.10 -1.78 -11.78
CA LEU A 79 -21.22 -2.60 -11.32
C LEU A 79 -22.52 -1.80 -11.12
N LEU A 80 -22.41 -0.54 -10.68
CA LEU A 80 -23.55 0.28 -10.31
C LEU A 80 -23.86 1.38 -11.34
N GLY A 81 -23.00 1.57 -12.34
CA GLY A 81 -23.15 2.62 -13.35
C GLY A 81 -22.99 4.03 -12.78
N LEU A 82 -22.11 4.19 -11.78
CA LEU A 82 -21.84 5.49 -11.14
C LEU A 82 -20.83 6.31 -11.94
N ASP A 83 -20.93 7.63 -11.86
CA ASP A 83 -19.85 8.51 -12.27
C ASP A 83 -18.85 8.70 -11.13
N ARG A 84 -17.56 8.86 -11.47
CA ARG A 84 -16.46 9.02 -10.49
C ARG A 84 -16.41 10.39 -9.80
N GLN A 85 -17.38 11.26 -10.05
CA GLN A 85 -17.24 12.70 -9.81
C GLN A 85 -16.87 13.02 -8.37
N ALA A 86 -15.72 13.68 -8.22
CA ALA A 86 -15.36 14.45 -7.05
C ALA A 86 -16.29 15.67 -6.99
N VAL A 87 -17.17 15.77 -6.01
CA VAL A 87 -17.81 17.06 -5.74
C VAL A 87 -16.74 17.94 -5.08
N LEU A 88 -16.10 18.80 -5.87
CA LEU A 88 -15.33 19.94 -5.36
C LEU A 88 -16.34 20.87 -4.65
N VAL A 89 -16.44 20.74 -3.33
CA VAL A 89 -17.11 21.72 -2.45
C VAL A 89 -16.08 22.62 -1.81
#